data_AF-A0A4Q0VVR0-F1
#
_entry.id   AF-A0A4Q0VVR0-F1
#
_cell.length_a   1.000
_cell.length_b   1.000
_cell.length_c   1.000
_cell.angle_alpha   90.00
_cell.angle_beta   90.00
_cell.angle_gamma   90.00
#
_symmetry.space_group_name_H-M   'P 1'
#
loop_
_entity.id
_entity.type
_entity.pdbx_description
1 polymer ?
#
loop_
_entity_poly.entity_id
_entity_poly.type
_entity_poly.pdbx_seq_one_letter_code
_entity_poly.pdbx_strand_id
1 'polypeptide(L)' 'MMGGNEMDNANKEWLKIPNEIRNQLIRNVWCATCSDVVKITNYVIQSHKLGIILDGKCGTCGQEVSRIIEK' A
#
# COMPACT_ATOMS: atom_id res chain seq x y z
N MET A 1 7.79 28.26 2.58
CA MET A 1 7.56 27.64 1.26
C MET A 1 7.66 26.12 1.45
N MET A 2 6.55 25.42 1.70
CA MET A 2 6.55 23.96 1.72
C MET A 2 6.18 23.50 0.31
N GLY A 3 7.16 22.89 -0.34
CA GLY A 3 7.19 22.65 -1.78
C GLY A 3 6.04 21.77 -2.26
N GLY A 4 5.47 22.17 -3.39
CA GLY A 4 4.62 21.29 -4.19
C GLY A 4 5.39 20.05 -4.68
N ASN A 5 4.61 19.01 -4.98
CA ASN A 5 4.94 17.82 -5.77
C ASN A 5 5.29 16.48 -5.08
N GLU A 6 4.87 16.22 -3.84
CA GLU A 6 4.98 14.86 -3.23
C GLU A 6 3.96 13.83 -3.75
N MET A 7 2.81 14.27 -4.30
CA MET A 7 1.72 13.38 -4.75
C MET A 7 2.12 12.51 -5.95
N ASP A 8 3.12 12.94 -6.73
CA ASP A 8 3.45 12.36 -8.03
C ASP A 8 4.58 11.31 -7.96
N ASN A 9 5.22 11.15 -6.80
CA ASN A 9 6.34 10.22 -6.59
C ASN A 9 5.89 8.82 -6.18
N ALA A 10 4.89 8.73 -5.30
CA ALA A 10 4.47 7.45 -4.72
C ALA A 10 3.94 6.44 -5.77
N ASN A 11 3.11 6.92 -6.70
CA ASN A 11 2.62 6.11 -7.81
C ASN A 11 3.74 5.65 -8.76
N LYS A 12 4.74 6.50 -8.99
CA LYS A 12 5.91 6.15 -9.82
C LYS A 12 6.73 5.05 -9.15
N GLU A 13 7.02 5.17 -7.86
CA GLU A 13 7.71 4.11 -7.10
C GLU A 13 6.92 2.80 -7.09
N TRP A 14 5.60 2.86 -6.90
CA TRP A 14 4.75 1.67 -7.00
C TRP A 14 4.84 1.02 -8.38
N LEU A 15 4.75 1.80 -9.45
CA LEU A 15 4.77 1.29 -10.82
C LEU A 15 6.12 0.71 -11.26
N LYS A 16 7.24 1.05 -10.59
CA LYS A 16 8.54 0.40 -10.79
C LYS A 16 8.55 -1.05 -10.33
N ILE A 17 7.67 -1.43 -9.41
CA ILE A 17 7.57 -2.80 -8.93
C ILE A 17 6.88 -3.66 -10.00
N PRO A 18 7.47 -4.79 -10.42
CA PRO A 18 6.87 -5.71 -11.38
C PRO A 18 5.44 -6.09 -10.99
N ASN A 19 4.55 -6.22 -11.98
CA ASN A 19 3.13 -6.49 -11.73
C ASN A 19 2.90 -7.74 -10.87
N GLU A 20 3.68 -8.80 -11.08
CA GLU A 20 3.61 -10.02 -10.28
C GLU A 20 3.92 -9.76 -8.80
N ILE A 21 4.98 -9.01 -8.52
CA ILE A 21 5.37 -8.65 -7.14
C ILE A 21 4.30 -7.74 -6.52
N ARG A 22 3.79 -6.75 -7.27
CA ARG A 22 2.66 -5.92 -6.81
C ARG A 22 1.45 -6.75 -6.44
N ASN A 23 1.10 -7.76 -7.25
CA ASN A 23 -0.02 -8.66 -6.97
C ASN A 23 0.22 -9.49 -5.70
N GLN A 24 1.46 -9.91 -5.43
CA GLN A 24 1.82 -10.60 -4.19
C GLN A 24 1.68 -9.65 -2.98
N LEU A 25 2.20 -8.42 -3.09
CA LEU A 25 2.10 -7.40 -2.03
C LEU A 25 0.64 -7.04 -1.72
N ILE A 26 -0.20 -6.87 -2.74
CA ILE A 26 -1.64 -6.61 -2.58
C ILE A 26 -2.34 -7.77 -1.84
N ARG A 27 -1.93 -9.02 -2.06
CA ARG A 27 -2.54 -10.20 -1.41
C ARG A 27 -1.93 -10.55 -0.05
N ASN A 28 -0.90 -9.82 0.37
CA ASN A 28 -0.16 -10.11 1.59
C ASN A 28 -0.19 -8.90 2.53
N VAL A 29 -1.35 -8.62 3.11
CA VAL A 29 -1.52 -7.53 4.08
C VAL A 29 -2.09 -8.09 5.37
N TRP A 30 -1.47 -7.79 6.50
CA TRP A 30 -1.96 -8.23 7.80
C TRP A 30 -3.19 -7.41 8.20
N CYS A 31 -4.30 -8.07 8.51
CA CYS A 31 -5.48 -7.43 9.09
C CYS A 31 -5.60 -7.82 10.56
N ALA A 32 -5.45 -6.84 11.47
CA ALA A 32 -5.59 -7.10 12.91
C ALA A 32 -6.97 -7.62 13.29
N THR A 33 -8.03 -7.18 12.61
CA THR A 33 -9.41 -7.63 12.87
C THR A 33 -9.63 -9.08 12.45
N CYS A 34 -9.12 -9.48 11.28
CA CYS A 34 -9.22 -10.89 10.84
C CYS A 34 -8.19 -11.79 11.54
N SER A 35 -7.13 -11.20 12.11
CA SER A 35 -5.95 -11.92 12.60
C SER A 35 -5.35 -12.84 11.53
N ASP A 36 -5.36 -12.39 10.29
CA ASP A 36 -4.90 -13.15 9.13
C ASP A 36 -4.33 -12.25 8.03
N VAL A 37 -3.62 -12.87 7.10
CA VAL A 37 -3.14 -12.26 5.86
C VAL A 37 -4.29 -12.17 4.86
N VAL A 38 -4.55 -10.97 4.36
CA VAL A 38 -5.66 -10.67 3.47
C VAL A 38 -5.20 -9.92 2.24
N LYS A 39 -6.11 -9.84 1.26
CA LYS A 39 -5.98 -8.92 0.13
C LYS A 39 -6.41 -7.52 0.54
N ILE A 40 -5.62 -6.50 0.23
CA ILE A 40 -6.04 -5.10 0.33
C ILE A 40 -6.85 -4.68 -0.90
N THR A 41 -7.91 -3.92 -0.69
CA THR A 41 -8.79 -3.36 -1.73
C THR A 41 -8.96 -1.86 -1.51
N ASN A 42 -9.41 -1.15 -2.55
CA ASN A 42 -9.72 0.29 -2.49
C ASN A 42 -8.60 1.13 -1.86
N TYR A 43 -7.35 0.83 -2.23
CA TYR A 43 -6.18 1.44 -1.62
C TYR A 43 -5.69 2.67 -2.38
N VAL A 44 -5.08 3.59 -1.65
CA VAL A 44 -4.26 4.69 -2.17
C VAL A 44 -2.80 4.41 -1.88
N ILE A 45 -1.91 5.06 -2.63
CA ILE A 45 -0.47 4.93 -2.47
C ILE A 45 0.08 6.26 -1.96
N GLN A 46 0.77 6.22 -0.83
CA GLN A 46 1.34 7.40 -0.19
C GLN A 46 2.86 7.28 -0.09
N SER A 47 3.56 8.40 -0.24
CA SER A 47 5.00 8.47 0.01
C SER A 47 5.27 8.29 1.50
N HIS A 48 6.31 7.54 1.84
CA HIS A 48 6.75 7.37 3.22
C HIS A 48 8.27 7.45 3.31
N LYS A 49 8.80 7.84 4.47
CA LYS A 49 10.26 7.99 4.68
C LYS A 49 11.07 6.72 4.36
N LEU A 50 10.47 5.54 4.51
CA LEU A 50 11.11 4.24 4.21
C LEU A 50 10.80 3.72 2.79
N GLY A 51 9.88 4.35 2.04
CA GLY A 51 9.41 3.85 0.75
C GLY A 51 8.00 4.35 0.43
N ILE A 52 7.06 3.44 0.26
CA ILE A 52 5.64 3.77 0.03
C ILE A 52 4.73 2.99 1.00
N ILE A 53 3.54 3.52 1.24
CA ILE A 53 2.49 2.83 1.99
C ILE A 53 1.27 2.64 1.07
N LEU A 54 0.70 1.44 1.11
CA LEU A 54 -0.63 1.15 0.57
C LEU A 54 -1.63 1.25 1.72
N ASP A 55 -2.49 2.26 1.70
CA ASP A 55 -3.56 2.45 2.69
C ASP A 55 -4.91 2.15 2.06
N GLY A 56 -5.67 1.22 2.63
CA GLY A 56 -6.91 0.74 2.02
C GLY A 56 -7.76 -0.07 2.98
N LYS A 57 -8.57 -0.96 2.41
CA LYS A 57 -9.52 -1.79 3.15
C LYS A 57 -9.16 -3.27 3.05
N CYS A 58 -9.42 -4.00 4.13
CA CYS A 58 -9.36 -5.45 4.16
C CYS A 58 -10.41 -6.00 3.19
N GLY A 59 -9.99 -6.84 2.24
CA GLY A 59 -10.87 -7.50 1.28
C GLY A 59 -11.83 -8.51 1.91
N THR A 60 -11.62 -8.88 3.18
CA THR A 60 -12.46 -9.84 3.92
C THR A 60 -13.48 -9.15 4.81
N CYS A 61 -13.05 -8.23 5.70
CA CYS A 61 -13.92 -7.61 6.70
C CYS A 61 -14.19 -6.11 6.48
N GLY A 62 -13.58 -5.50 5.46
CA GLY A 62 -13.77 -4.08 5.13
C GLY A 62 -13.11 -3.08 6.09
N GLN A 63 -12.44 -3.54 7.15
CA GLN A 63 -11.71 -2.66 8.08
C GLN A 63 -10.45 -2.07 7.44
N GLU A 64 -9.91 -1.01 8.04
CA GLU A 64 -8.71 -0.34 7.55
C GLU A 64 -7.47 -1.22 7.73
N VAL A 65 -6.64 -1.24 6.69
CA VAL A 65 -5.36 -1.95 6.68
C VAL A 65 -4.34 -1.13 5.90
N SER A 66 -3.08 -1.30 6.27
CA SER A 66 -1.95 -0.64 5.64
C SER A 66 -0.83 -1.64 5.37
N ARG A 67 -0.12 -1.45 4.26
CA ARG A 67 1.10 -2.21 3.93
C ARG A 67 2.21 -1.23 3.58
N ILE A 68 3.29 -1.24 4.36
CA ILE A 68 4.52 -0.55 4.01
C ILE A 68 5.34 -1.39 3.03
N ILE A 69 5.92 -0.73 2.03
CA ILE A 69 6.87 -1.29 1.08
C ILE A 69 8.13 -0.44 1.18
N GLU A 70 9.17 -1.04 1.74
CA GLU A 70 10.47 -0.39 1.95
C GLU A 70 11.28 -0.38 0.65
N LYS A 71 12.22 0.56 0.52
CA LYS A 71 13.16 0.66 -0.60
C LYS A 71 14.24 -0.42 -0.56
#